data_AF-A0A965VI38-F1
#
_entry.id   AF-A0A965VI38-F1
#
_cell.length_a   1.000
_cell.length_b   1.000
_cell.length_c   1.000
_cell.angle_alpha   90.00
_cell.angle_beta   90.00
_cell.angle_gamma   90.00
#
_symmetry.space_group_name_H-M   'P 1'
#
loop_
_entity.id
_entity.type
_entity.pdbx_description
1 polymer ?
#
loop_
_entity_poly.entity_id
_entity_poly.type
_entity_poly.pdbx_seq_one_letter_code
_entity_poly.pdbx_strand_id
1 'polypeptide(L)'
;MKKLVLFILAIATSATFAQAQTTAPNGGFETWQTKTLIFNPLSPLDVPTSWSTFDSLANSLNFLLGQTTTIQKTVTKSTTVKNSGTMSAVLTTKTFSSLGAVPGILTNANINLDASFNLTFSGGAPITQRVSVASAYICQ
;
A
#
# COMPACT_ATOMS: atom_id res chain seq x y z
N MET A 1 49.63 -21.04 -16.22
CA MET A 1 49.23 -19.66 -15.83
C MET A 1 48.20 -19.04 -16.78
N LYS A 2 48.44 -18.97 -18.11
CA LYS A 2 47.49 -18.36 -19.07
C LYS A 2 46.07 -18.98 -19.07
N LYS A 3 45.96 -20.31 -18.88
CA LYS A 3 44.66 -21.02 -18.81
C LYS A 3 43.86 -20.72 -17.53
N LEU A 4 44.54 -20.39 -16.44
CA LEU A 4 43.90 -20.07 -15.15
C LEU A 4 43.32 -18.65 -15.17
N VAL A 5 44.03 -17.71 -15.79
CA VAL A 5 43.56 -16.33 -16.00
C VAL A 5 42.31 -16.29 -16.87
N LEU A 6 42.24 -17.11 -17.92
CA LEU A 6 41.05 -17.21 -18.78
C LEU A 6 39.82 -17.74 -18.01
N PHE A 7 40.03 -18.69 -17.11
CA PHE A 7 38.95 -19.30 -16.33
C PHE A 7 38.37 -18.32 -15.30
N ILE A 8 39.22 -17.50 -14.67
CA ILE A 8 38.80 -16.44 -13.74
C ILE A 8 38.05 -15.33 -14.48
N LEU A 9 38.49 -14.96 -15.70
CA LEU A 9 37.77 -13.99 -16.54
C LEU A 9 36.38 -14.47 -16.95
N ALA A 10 36.21 -15.77 -17.23
CA ALA A 10 34.93 -16.34 -17.64
C ALA A 10 33.89 -16.38 -16.49
N ILE A 11 34.34 -16.52 -15.24
CA ILE A 11 33.46 -16.50 -14.06
C ILE A 11 33.08 -15.06 -13.70
N ALA A 12 33.97 -14.09 -13.94
CA ALA A 12 33.69 -12.67 -13.70
C ALA A 12 32.67 -12.10 -14.69
N THR A 13 32.56 -12.64 -15.91
CA THR A 13 31.58 -12.19 -16.92
C THR A 13 30.22 -12.87 -16.81
N SER A 14 30.08 -13.95 -16.03
CA SER A 14 28.78 -14.57 -15.72
C SER A 14 28.04 -13.89 -14.57
N ALA A 15 28.38 -12.64 -14.24
CA ALA A 15 27.56 -11.80 -13.38
C ALA A 15 26.19 -11.62 -14.06
N THR A 16 25.28 -12.53 -13.74
CA THR A 16 23.90 -12.52 -14.20
C THR A 16 23.30 -11.17 -13.86
N PHE A 17 22.83 -10.44 -14.86
CA PHE A 17 21.88 -9.36 -14.64
C PHE A 17 20.62 -10.00 -14.06
N ALA A 18 20.53 -10.08 -12.74
CA ALA A 18 19.26 -10.38 -12.09
C ALA A 18 18.31 -9.26 -12.52
N GLN A 19 17.41 -9.58 -13.43
CA GLN A 19 16.27 -8.72 -13.78
C GLN A 19 15.43 -8.64 -12.52
N ALA A 20 15.74 -7.71 -11.63
CA ALA A 20 14.90 -7.42 -10.49
C ALA A 20 13.55 -6.97 -11.04
N GLN A 21 12.54 -7.82 -10.88
CA GLN A 21 11.17 -7.47 -11.18
C GLN A 21 10.85 -6.19 -10.41
N THR A 22 10.30 -5.17 -11.08
CA THR A 22 9.82 -3.99 -10.35
C THR A 22 8.72 -4.45 -9.42
N THR A 23 9.03 -4.59 -8.14
CA THR A 23 8.05 -4.82 -7.09
C THR A 23 7.36 -3.50 -6.78
N ALA A 24 6.06 -3.56 -6.49
CA ALA A 24 5.38 -2.40 -5.94
C ALA A 24 6.15 -1.92 -4.69
N PRO A 25 6.35 -0.59 -4.51
CA PRO A 25 6.98 -0.06 -3.31
C PRO A 25 6.32 -0.66 -2.07
N ASN A 26 7.13 -1.23 -1.16
CA ASN A 26 6.62 -1.87 0.05
C ASN A 26 5.49 -2.91 -0.19
N GLY A 27 5.56 -3.69 -1.29
CA GLY A 27 4.54 -4.67 -1.66
C GLY A 27 4.35 -5.83 -0.68
N GLY A 28 5.28 -6.03 0.26
CA GLY A 28 5.13 -6.95 1.40
C GLY A 28 4.47 -6.34 2.63
N PHE A 29 4.19 -5.02 2.63
CA PHE A 29 3.58 -4.29 3.74
C PHE A 29 4.35 -4.35 5.07
N GLU A 30 5.68 -4.38 5.00
CA GLU A 30 6.54 -4.51 6.19
C GLU A 30 6.76 -3.17 6.92
N THR A 31 6.56 -2.05 6.21
CA THR A 31 6.73 -0.71 6.77
C THR A 31 5.42 0.06 6.79
N TRP A 32 5.12 0.72 7.92
CA TRP A 32 3.91 1.48 8.15
C TRP A 32 4.25 2.84 8.75
N GLN A 33 3.48 3.84 8.36
CA GLN A 33 3.53 5.20 8.90
C GLN A 33 2.27 5.47 9.70
N THR A 34 2.41 6.16 10.83
CA THR A 34 1.28 6.63 11.63
C THR A 34 0.96 8.07 11.24
N LYS A 35 -0.25 8.30 10.75
CA LYS A 35 -0.83 9.62 10.49
C LYS A 35 -1.73 10.00 11.65
N THR A 36 -1.52 11.19 12.22
CA THR A 36 -2.39 11.72 13.27
C THR A 36 -3.57 12.42 12.63
N LEU A 37 -4.79 12.02 13.01
CA LEU A 37 -6.00 12.74 12.65
C LEU A 37 -6.01 14.08 13.39
N ILE A 38 -6.44 15.16 12.73
CA ILE A 38 -6.37 16.52 13.30
C ILE A 38 -7.66 16.93 14.04
N PHE A 39 -8.53 15.98 14.36
CA PHE A 39 -9.83 16.19 15.00
C PHE A 39 -10.06 15.19 16.13
N ASN A 40 -10.97 15.51 17.06
CA ASN A 40 -11.16 14.79 18.32
C ASN A 40 -12.13 13.59 18.15
N PRO A 41 -11.81 12.38 18.64
CA PRO A 41 -10.56 11.97 19.27
C PRO A 41 -9.42 11.81 18.25
N LEU A 42 -8.25 12.33 18.62
CA LEU A 42 -6.99 12.17 17.88
C LEU A 42 -6.63 10.68 17.85
N SER A 43 -7.15 9.96 16.87
CA SER A 43 -6.91 8.53 16.73
C SER A 43 -5.76 8.33 15.73
N PRO A 44 -4.69 7.60 16.09
CA PRO A 44 -3.62 7.31 15.16
C PRO A 44 -4.13 6.41 14.04
N LEU A 45 -3.83 6.77 12.80
CA LEU A 45 -4.11 5.97 11.62
C LEU A 45 -2.81 5.40 11.06
N ASP A 46 -2.68 4.08 11.11
CA ASP A 46 -1.54 3.40 10.49
C ASP A 46 -1.86 3.12 9.02
N VAL A 47 -0.94 3.48 8.12
CA VAL A 47 -1.03 3.24 6.68
C VAL A 47 0.28 2.61 6.20
N PRO A 48 0.29 1.62 5.30
CA PRO A 48 1.54 1.11 4.75
C PRO A 48 2.31 2.23 4.03
N THR A 49 3.62 2.29 4.23
CA THR A 49 4.47 3.29 3.56
C THR A 49 4.36 3.13 2.04
N SER A 50 4.26 4.25 1.32
CA SER A 50 4.08 4.31 -0.15
C SER A 50 2.73 3.80 -0.68
N TRP A 51 1.77 3.51 0.20
CA TRP A 51 0.39 3.19 -0.16
C TRP A 51 -0.57 4.23 0.40
N SER A 52 -1.69 4.37 -0.29
CA SER A 52 -2.86 5.14 0.11
C SER A 52 -4.00 4.18 0.46
N THR A 53 -4.73 4.55 1.51
CA THR A 53 -5.95 3.86 1.94
C THR A 53 -7.11 4.83 1.97
N PHE A 54 -8.34 4.33 1.88
CA PHE A 54 -9.53 5.18 2.08
C PHE A 54 -9.43 5.96 3.39
N ASP A 55 -8.89 5.33 4.43
CA ASP A 55 -8.69 5.94 5.74
C ASP A 55 -7.82 7.21 5.69
N SER A 56 -6.94 7.36 4.70
CA SER A 56 -6.15 8.60 4.51
C SER A 56 -7.01 9.83 4.21
N LEU A 57 -8.26 9.63 3.76
CA LEU A 57 -9.25 10.69 3.54
C LEU A 57 -9.96 11.13 4.83
N ALA A 58 -9.70 10.50 5.97
CA ALA A 58 -10.40 10.73 7.23
C ALA A 58 -10.49 12.21 7.66
N ASN A 59 -9.45 13.01 7.40
CA ASN A 59 -9.45 14.45 7.66
C ASN A 59 -10.43 15.20 6.74
N SER A 60 -10.36 14.96 5.42
CA SER A 60 -11.26 15.58 4.44
C SER A 60 -12.72 15.15 4.66
N LEU A 61 -12.94 13.88 4.97
CA LEU A 61 -14.25 13.32 5.30
C LEU A 61 -14.85 13.97 6.54
N ASN A 62 -14.07 14.14 7.61
CA ASN A 62 -14.58 14.83 8.79
C ASN A 62 -14.93 16.27 8.52
N PHE A 63 -14.17 16.98 7.68
CA PHE A 63 -14.53 18.33 7.29
C PHE A 63 -15.86 18.38 6.50
N LEU A 64 -16.02 17.53 5.48
CA LEU A 64 -17.25 17.46 4.68
C LEU A 64 -18.48 17.02 5.49
N LEU A 65 -18.29 16.14 6.48
CA LEU A 65 -19.37 15.51 7.25
C LEU A 65 -19.61 16.19 8.62
N GLY A 66 -19.06 17.38 8.83
CA GLY A 66 -19.31 18.19 10.02
C GLY A 66 -18.71 17.65 11.32
N GLN A 67 -17.61 16.89 11.25
CA GLN A 67 -16.88 16.32 12.39
C GLN A 67 -17.68 15.34 13.27
N THR A 68 -18.80 14.82 12.76
CA THR A 68 -19.68 13.90 13.51
C THR A 68 -19.38 12.43 13.26
N THR A 69 -18.52 12.12 12.28
CA THR A 69 -18.34 10.75 11.79
C THR A 69 -17.15 10.08 12.49
N THR A 70 -17.44 9.07 13.31
CA THR A 70 -16.39 8.21 13.86
C THR A 70 -15.66 7.50 12.73
N ILE A 71 -14.37 7.76 12.60
CA ILE A 71 -13.55 7.10 11.59
C ILE A 71 -13.31 5.65 11.98
N GLN A 72 -13.73 4.75 11.11
CA GLN A 72 -13.44 3.32 11.20
C GLN A 72 -12.28 2.99 10.28
N LYS A 73 -11.30 2.23 10.77
CA LYS A 73 -10.15 1.78 9.95
C LYS A 73 -10.62 0.67 9.01
N THR A 74 -10.57 0.94 7.72
CA THR A 74 -10.88 -0.03 6.66
C THR A 74 -9.66 -0.87 6.28
N VAL A 75 -8.44 -0.40 6.60
CA VAL A 75 -7.19 -1.13 6.44
C VAL A 75 -6.45 -1.22 7.77
N THR A 76 -6.06 -2.42 8.15
CA THR A 76 -5.27 -2.67 9.37
C THR A 76 -4.11 -3.60 9.08
N LYS A 77 -3.10 -3.62 9.96
CA LYS A 77 -1.99 -4.56 9.90
C LYS A 77 -2.31 -5.83 10.68
N SER A 78 -1.87 -6.99 10.17
CA SER A 78 -1.95 -8.28 10.87
C SER A 78 -0.56 -8.89 11.01
N THR A 79 -0.18 -9.27 12.22
CA THR A 79 1.07 -9.98 12.49
C THR A 79 0.89 -11.50 12.60
N THR A 80 -0.35 -11.98 12.60
CA THR A 80 -0.73 -13.39 12.77
C THR A 80 -1.04 -14.07 11.44
N VAL A 81 -1.88 -13.45 10.62
CA VAL A 81 -2.24 -13.95 9.27
C VAL A 81 -1.34 -13.26 8.25
N LYS A 82 -0.31 -13.94 7.78
CA LYS A 82 0.66 -13.41 6.81
C LYS A 82 1.26 -14.53 5.96
N ASN A 83 1.55 -14.25 4.69
CA ASN A 83 2.19 -15.20 3.79
C ASN A 83 3.71 -15.27 4.00
N SER A 84 4.34 -14.11 4.18
CA SER A 84 5.79 -13.95 4.36
C SER A 84 6.06 -12.74 5.23
N GLY A 85 7.29 -12.60 5.70
CA GLY A 85 7.74 -11.43 6.46
C GLY A 85 7.07 -11.30 7.83
N THR A 86 6.94 -10.07 8.32
CA THR A 86 6.52 -9.82 9.72
C THR A 86 5.03 -9.51 9.84
N MET A 87 4.40 -9.01 8.78
CA MET A 87 3.00 -8.63 8.79
C MET A 87 2.35 -8.66 7.40
N SER A 88 1.02 -8.47 7.36
CA SER A 88 0.22 -8.31 6.15
C SER A 88 -0.78 -7.16 6.33
N ALA A 89 -1.40 -6.73 5.23
CA ALA A 89 -2.54 -5.81 5.28
C ALA A 89 -3.87 -6.58 5.28
N VAL A 90 -4.79 -6.20 6.16
CA VAL A 90 -6.16 -6.71 6.22
C VAL A 90 -7.09 -5.60 5.76
N LEU A 91 -7.90 -5.91 4.75
CA LEU A 91 -8.91 -5.01 4.20
C LEU A 91 -10.27 -5.44 4.74
N THR A 92 -11.03 -4.50 5.30
CA THR A 92 -12.35 -4.77 5.85
C THR A 92 -13.32 -3.69 5.43
N THR A 93 -14.44 -4.10 4.82
CA THR A 93 -15.56 -3.19 4.56
C THR A 93 -16.14 -2.71 5.88
N LYS A 94 -16.35 -1.40 5.98
CA LYS A 94 -16.91 -0.74 7.16
C LYS A 94 -18.14 0.07 6.77
N THR A 95 -19.12 0.13 7.66
CA THR A 95 -20.33 0.92 7.42
C THR A 95 -20.24 2.23 8.19
N PHE A 96 -20.30 3.32 7.46
CA PHE A 96 -20.34 4.68 7.98
C PHE A 96 -21.76 5.22 7.89
N SER A 97 -22.20 5.98 8.90
CA SER A 97 -23.57 6.49 8.99
C SER A 97 -23.96 7.38 7.80
N SER A 98 -23.01 8.11 7.23
CA SER A 98 -23.21 9.09 6.15
C SER A 98 -22.78 8.62 4.76
N LEU A 99 -21.99 7.54 4.66
CA LEU A 99 -21.43 7.04 3.40
C LEU A 99 -21.91 5.62 3.05
N GLY A 100 -22.58 4.94 3.99
CA GLY A 100 -22.93 3.54 3.83
C GLY A 100 -21.72 2.61 3.92
N ALA A 101 -21.77 1.49 3.21
CA ALA A 101 -20.71 0.50 3.21
C ALA A 101 -19.52 0.97 2.34
N VAL A 102 -18.37 1.16 2.98
CA VAL A 102 -17.12 1.57 2.35
C VAL A 102 -16.14 0.40 2.37
N PRO A 103 -15.64 -0.06 1.21
CA PRO A 103 -14.67 -1.16 1.15
C PRO A 103 -13.29 -0.73 1.66
N GLY A 104 -12.52 -1.70 2.15
CA GLY A 104 -11.07 -1.50 2.34
C GLY A 104 -10.40 -1.27 1.01
N ILE A 105 -9.75 -0.11 0.84
CA ILE A 105 -9.02 0.26 -0.37
C ILE A 105 -7.54 0.38 0.00
N LEU A 106 -6.68 -0.23 -0.81
CA LEU A 106 -5.23 -0.14 -0.69
C LEU A 106 -4.63 0.01 -2.09
N THR A 107 -4.02 1.16 -2.37
CA THR A 107 -3.49 1.48 -3.70
C THR A 107 -2.19 2.29 -3.62
N ASN A 108 -1.34 2.21 -4.64
CA ASN A 108 -0.16 3.07 -4.78
C ASN A 108 -0.48 4.40 -5.50
N ALA A 109 -1.74 4.63 -5.85
CA ALA A 109 -2.24 5.90 -6.38
C ALA A 109 -2.64 6.86 -5.24
N ASN A 110 -2.85 8.13 -5.60
CA ASN A 110 -3.52 9.08 -4.71
C ASN A 110 -5.03 8.84 -4.78
N ILE A 111 -5.67 8.80 -3.61
CA ILE A 111 -7.13 8.70 -3.50
C ILE A 111 -7.64 10.11 -3.24
N ASN A 112 -8.65 10.52 -4.00
CA ASN A 112 -9.35 11.78 -3.79
C ASN A 112 -10.85 11.53 -3.70
N LEU A 113 -11.52 12.40 -2.96
CA LEU A 113 -12.96 12.41 -2.82
C LEU A 113 -13.45 13.84 -3.08
N ASP A 114 -14.39 13.98 -4.02
CA ASP A 114 -15.00 15.28 -4.29
C ASP A 114 -16.19 15.57 -3.38
N ALA A 115 -16.76 16.78 -3.49
CA ALA A 115 -17.92 17.20 -2.71
C ALA A 115 -19.20 16.40 -3.03
N SER A 116 -19.23 15.66 -4.14
CA SER A 116 -20.33 14.78 -4.54
C SER A 116 -20.09 13.32 -4.10
N PHE A 117 -19.08 13.08 -3.28
CA PHE A 117 -18.66 11.75 -2.82
C PHE A 117 -18.21 10.80 -3.93
N ASN A 118 -17.74 11.32 -5.06
CA ASN A 118 -17.10 10.48 -6.07
C ASN A 118 -15.65 10.19 -5.67
N LEU A 119 -15.32 8.91 -5.58
CA LEU A 119 -13.95 8.43 -5.38
C LEU A 119 -13.21 8.45 -6.71
N THR A 120 -12.07 9.15 -6.74
CA THR A 120 -11.18 9.17 -7.91
C THR A 120 -9.77 8.77 -7.51
N PHE A 121 -9.06 8.17 -8.46
CA PHE A 121 -7.68 7.73 -8.30
C PHE A 121 -6.81 8.47 -9.32
N SER A 122 -5.67 9.00 -8.87
CA SER A 122 -4.73 9.69 -9.76
C SER A 122 -3.28 9.33 -9.46
N GLY A 123 -2.46 9.31 -10.52
CA GLY A 123 -1.04 8.95 -10.42
C GLY A 123 -0.81 7.46 -10.18
N GLY A 124 0.18 7.16 -9.34
CA GLY A 124 0.69 5.81 -9.11
C GLY A 124 2.22 5.83 -8.97
N ALA A 125 2.79 4.74 -8.47
CA ALA A 125 4.24 4.57 -8.48
C ALA A 125 4.74 4.47 -9.93
N PRO A 126 5.71 5.30 -10.38
CA PRO A 126 6.24 5.21 -11.72
C PRO A 126 6.99 3.88 -11.89
N ILE A 127 6.78 3.26 -13.05
CA ILE A 127 7.47 2.03 -13.44
C ILE A 127 8.16 2.25 -14.78
N THR A 128 9.36 1.69 -14.94
CA THR A 128 10.14 1.76 -16.18
C THR A 128 9.97 0.52 -17.03
N GLN A 129 9.31 -0.50 -16.51
CA GLN A 129 9.10 -1.81 -17.13
C GLN A 129 7.63 -1.96 -17.54
N ARG A 130 7.39 -2.69 -18.64
CA ARG A 130 6.02 -3.08 -19.02
C ARG A 130 5.52 -4.18 -18.07
N VAL A 131 4.37 -3.96 -17.44
CA VAL A 131 3.72 -4.98 -16.60
C VAL A 131 3.01 -5.99 -17.48
N SER A 132 3.34 -7.27 -17.33
CA SER A 132 2.62 -8.38 -17.97
C SER A 132 1.68 -9.09 -17.01
N VAL A 133 2.02 -9.14 -15.72
CA VAL A 133 1.27 -9.86 -14.67
C VAL A 133 1.37 -9.09 -13.35
N ALA A 134 0.28 -9.08 -12.61
CA ALA A 134 0.24 -8.73 -11.19
C ALA A 134 -0.24 -9.95 -10.39
N SER A 135 0.46 -10.30 -9.32
CA SER A 135 0.18 -11.46 -8.49
C SER A 135 0.24 -11.10 -7.01
N ALA A 136 -0.66 -11.66 -6.20
CA ALA A 136 -0.71 -11.44 -4.76
C ALA A 136 -1.17 -12.72 -4.04
N TYR A 137 -0.77 -12.86 -2.78
CA TYR A 137 -1.33 -13.85 -1.86
C TYR A 137 -2.50 -13.23 -1.10
N ILE A 138 -3.66 -13.89 -1.14
CA ILE A 138 -4.88 -13.42 -0.48
C ILE A 138 -5.37 -14.54 0.42
N CYS A 139 -5.63 -14.23 1.70
CA CYS A 139 -6.25 -15.13 2.65
C CYS A 139 -7.70 -14.69 2.89
N GLN A 140 -8.63 -15.65 2.91
CA GLN A 140 -10.04 -15.44 3.28
C GLN A 140 -10.30 -15.96 4.69
#